data_AF-A0A849FCA5-F1
#
_entry.id   AF-A0A849FCA5-F1
#
_cell.length_a   1.000
_cell.length_b   1.000
_cell.length_c   1.000
_cell.angle_alpha   90.00
_cell.angle_beta   90.00
_cell.angle_gamma   90.00
#
_symmetry.space_group_name_H-M   'P 1'
#
loop_
_entity.id
_entity.type
_entity.pdbx_description
1 polymer ?
#
loop_
_entity_poly.entity_id
_entity_poly.type
_entity_poly.pdbx_seq_one_letter_code
_entity_poly.pdbx_strand_id
1 'polypeptide(L)' 'MTNRRSSNWYGKLDKDGFIHRSWMKNQGFPDHAFDGRPVIGICNTWSELTPCNSGLRVLAEA' A
#
# COMPACT_ATOMS: atom_id res chain seq x y z
N MET A 1 7.58 0.41 -20.32
CA MET A 1 7.22 0.66 -18.90
C MET A 1 5.76 0.25 -18.71
N THR A 2 5.48 -0.81 -17.95
CA THR A 2 4.10 -1.30 -17.78
C THR A 2 3.32 -0.31 -16.91
N ASN A 3 2.33 0.38 -17.48
CA ASN A 3 1.47 1.29 -16.74
C ASN A 3 0.56 0.50 -15.79
N ARG A 4 0.71 0.70 -14.47
CA ARG A 4 -0.06 -0.03 -13.44
C ARG A 4 -1.20 0.85 -12.93
N ARG A 5 -2.30 0.25 -12.50
CA ARG A 5 -3.43 0.98 -11.91
C ARG A 5 -3.04 1.91 -10.74
N SER A 6 -1.99 1.56 -9.98
CA SER A 6 -1.46 2.39 -8.89
C SER A 6 -0.87 3.72 -9.38
N SER A 7 -0.41 3.81 -10.64
CA SER A 7 0.11 5.03 -11.23
C SER A 7 -0.95 6.14 -11.37
N ASN A 8 -2.24 5.78 -11.42
CA ASN A 8 -3.34 6.75 -11.41
C ASN A 8 -3.46 7.52 -10.08
N TRP A 9 -2.88 6.99 -8.99
CA TRP A 9 -2.85 7.64 -7.68
C TRP A 9 -1.46 8.20 -7.37
N TYR A 10 -0.42 7.38 -7.50
CA TYR A 10 0.93 7.75 -7.03
C TYR A 10 1.87 8.23 -8.14
N GLY A 11 1.56 7.97 -9.42
CA GLY A 11 2.41 8.32 -10.55
C GLY A 11 2.11 9.68 -11.19
N LYS A 12 0.98 10.32 -10.81
CA LYS A 12 0.62 11.64 -11.34
C LYS A 12 1.58 12.72 -10.84
N LEU A 13 1.89 13.67 -11.72
CA LEU A 13 2.73 14.84 -11.43
C LEU A 13 1.90 16.11 -11.19
N ASP A 14 0.61 15.94 -10.87
CA ASP A 14 -0.31 17.01 -10.52
C ASP A 14 -0.50 17.11 -8.99
N LYS A 15 -1.36 18.05 -8.58
CA LYS A 15 -1.71 18.27 -7.17
C LYS A 15 -2.27 17.00 -6.51
N ASP A 16 -3.10 16.24 -7.22
CA ASP A 16 -3.72 15.04 -6.67
C ASP A 16 -2.66 13.97 -6.39
N GLY A 17 -1.78 13.70 -7.36
CA GLY A 17 -0.63 12.80 -7.17
C GLY A 17 0.27 13.20 -6.00
N PHE A 18 0.53 14.51 -5.85
CA PHE A 18 1.27 15.03 -4.70
C PHE A 18 0.55 14.76 -3.36
N ILE A 19 -0.76 14.99 -3.28
CA ILE A 19 -1.55 14.74 -2.07
C ILE A 19 -1.53 13.25 -1.71
N HIS A 20 -1.78 12.36 -2.67
CA HIS A 20 -1.78 10.91 -2.42
C HIS A 20 -0.44 10.39 -1.89
N ARG A 21 0.68 10.82 -2.49
CA ARG A 21 2.01 10.46 -1.98
C ARG A 21 2.29 11.08 -0.62
N SER A 22 1.89 12.34 -0.39
CA SER A 22 2.13 13.03 0.89
C SER A 22 1.47 12.32 2.08
N TRP A 23 0.23 11.85 1.92
CA TRP A 23 -0.46 11.10 2.97
C TRP A 23 0.23 9.79 3.33
N MET A 24 0.76 9.08 2.33
CA MET A 24 1.52 7.85 2.58
C MET A 24 2.90 8.17 3.19
N LYS A 25 3.60 9.19 2.71
CA LYS A 25 4.90 9.62 3.27
C LYS A 25 4.81 10.03 4.74
N ASN A 26 3.68 10.57 5.19
CA ASN A 26 3.45 10.88 6.60
C ASN A 26 3.48 9.63 7.50
N GLN A 27 3.26 8.43 6.95
CA GLN A 27 3.40 7.15 7.66
C GLN A 27 4.84 6.60 7.60
N GLY A 28 5.79 7.32 6.98
CA GLY A 28 7.20 6.93 6.90
C GLY A 28 7.61 6.23 5.60
N PHE A 29 6.75 6.16 4.58
CA PHE A 29 7.12 5.56 3.29
C PHE A 29 8.10 6.45 2.50
N PRO A 30 9.19 5.91 1.94
CA PRO A 30 10.16 6.68 1.17
C PRO A 30 9.69 6.98 -0.27
N ASP A 31 10.27 8.00 -0.91
CA ASP A 31 9.93 8.40 -2.29
C ASP A 31 9.99 7.27 -3.32
N HIS A 32 11.02 6.43 -3.22
CA HIS A 32 11.22 5.31 -4.14
C HIS A 32 10.13 4.24 -4.02
N ALA A 33 9.31 4.23 -2.96
CA ALA A 33 8.15 3.34 -2.87
C ALA A 33 7.06 3.68 -3.92
N PHE A 34 7.11 4.88 -4.50
CA PHE A 34 6.14 5.40 -5.46
C PHE A 34 6.71 5.54 -6.89
N ASP A 35 7.82 4.86 -7.19
CA ASP A 35 8.51 4.87 -8.51
C ASP A 35 7.77 4.09 -9.61
N GLY A 36 6.57 3.61 -9.33
CA GLY A 36 5.76 2.79 -10.24
C GLY A 36 5.94 1.28 -10.05
N ARG A 37 6.73 0.82 -9.07
CA ARG A 37 6.76 -0.58 -8.64
C ARG A 37 5.35 -1.13 -8.30
N PRO A 38 5.13 -2.45 -8.35
CA PRO A 38 3.86 -3.04 -7.92
C PRO A 38 3.54 -2.66 -6.46
N VAL A 39 2.29 -2.22 -6.24
CA VAL A 39 1.74 -2.04 -4.90
C VAL A 39 0.93 -3.28 -4.57
N ILE A 40 1.33 -4.01 -3.53
CA ILE A 40 0.71 -5.27 -3.12
C ILE A 40 -0.17 -5.00 -1.90
N GLY A 41 -1.47 -5.24 -2.05
CA GLY A 41 -2.39 -5.25 -0.92
C GLY A 41 -2.39 -6.63 -0.29
N ILE A 42 -2.01 -6.71 0.98
CA ILE A 42 -2.13 -7.95 1.77
C ILE A 42 -3.52 -7.95 2.40
N CYS A 43 -4.45 -8.68 1.80
CA CYS A 43 -5.79 -8.83 2.35
C CYS A 43 -5.74 -9.75 3.57
N ASN A 44 -5.76 -9.18 4.77
CA ASN A 44 -5.71 -9.93 6.02
C ASN A 44 -7.08 -9.97 6.70
N THR A 45 -7.62 -11.17 6.90
CA THR A 45 -8.92 -11.42 7.57
C THR A 45 -8.75 -11.79 9.05
N TRP A 46 -7.58 -11.53 9.63
CA TRP A 46 -7.35 -11.59 11.08
C TRP A 46 -8.38 -10.75 11.85
N SER A 47 -8.93 -11.32 12.90
CA SER A 47 -9.75 -10.64 13.89
C SER A 47 -9.79 -11.46 15.19
N GLU A 48 -9.97 -10.81 16.34
CA GLU A 48 -10.17 -11.48 17.63
C GLU A 48 -11.49 -12.26 17.68
N LEU A 49 -12.45 -11.91 16.81
CA LEU A 49 -13.76 -12.57 16.72
C LEU A 49 -13.77 -13.77 15.75
N THR A 50 -12.68 -14.01 14.99
CA THR A 50 -12.58 -15.11 14.02
C THR A 50 -11.41 -16.03 14.39
N PRO A 51 -11.59 -16.98 15.34
CA PRO A 51 -10.49 -17.73 15.94
C PRO A 51 -9.68 -18.57 14.94
N CYS A 52 -10.32 -19.07 13.88
CA CYS A 52 -9.66 -19.77 12.77
C CYS A 52 -8.58 -18.92 12.07
N ASN A 53 -8.70 -17.59 12.13
CA ASN A 53 -7.83 -16.63 11.46
C ASN A 53 -6.83 -15.95 12.44
N SER A 54 -6.79 -16.38 13.70
CA SER A 54 -5.99 -15.74 14.76
C SER A 54 -4.49 -15.60 14.42
N GLY A 55 -3.94 -16.56 13.66
CA GLY A 55 -2.54 -16.53 13.21
C GLY A 55 -2.24 -15.63 12.01
N LEU A 56 -3.27 -15.12 11.30
CA LEU A 56 -3.05 -14.41 10.03
C LEU A 56 -2.31 -13.07 10.18
N ARG A 57 -2.31 -12.44 11.38
CA ARG A 57 -1.50 -11.25 11.63
C ARG A 57 -0.01 -11.54 11.54
N VAL A 58 0.44 -12.65 12.12
CA VAL A 58 1.85 -13.07 12.07
C VAL A 58 2.24 -13.48 10.65
N LEU A 59 1.35 -14.18 9.94
CA LEU A 59 1.59 -14.59 8.56
C LEU A 59 1.66 -13.43 7.57
N ALA A 60 1.04 -12.29 7.86
CA ALA A 60 1.11 -11.10 7.01
C ALA A 60 2.42 -10.31 7.16
N GLU A 61 3.11 -10.45 8.30
CA GLU A 61 4.38 -9.78 8.59
C GLU A 61 5.61 -10.63 8.19
N ALA A 62 5.42 -11.93 8.01
CA ALA A 62 6.46 -12.89 7.62
C ALA A 62 6.84 -12.77 6.13
#